data_AF-A0A7S2GGT7-F1
#
_entry.id   AF-A0A7S2GGT7-F1
#
_cell.length_a   1.000
_cell.length_b   1.000
_cell.length_c   1.000
_cell.angle_alpha   90.00
_cell.angle_beta   90.00
_cell.angle_gamma   90.00
#
_symmetry.space_group_name_H-M   'P 1'
#
loop_
_entity.id
_entity.type
_entity.pdbx_description
1 polymer ?
#
loop_
_entity_poly.entity_id
_entity_poly.type
_entity_poly.pdbx_seq_one_letter_code
_entity_poly.pdbx_strand_id
1 'polypeptide(L)'
;VSTYVGDRSSLRFRPKPPENMAHGKDRRPRKEIFNATGVSPLLQQYLGKPTSECSKSRVHTMRTIPIQWRPTGGVDTFHRTKSNKEEQEKILATHTSARNQWKEESKKQKREFARSLRALDREKESVLKGGSVGIGRHSLKLVSEYRRKEKNSKNSDMIRE
;
A
#
# COMPACT_ATOMS: atom_id res chain seq x y z
N VAL A 1 -47.26 17.92 -27.22
CA VAL A 1 -45.92 18.37 -26.76
C VAL A 1 -45.90 18.23 -25.24
N SER A 2 -45.21 17.25 -24.66
CA SER A 2 -45.14 17.13 -23.20
C SER A 2 -44.02 18.03 -22.69
N THR A 3 -44.38 19.04 -21.90
CA THR A 3 -43.43 19.91 -21.21
C THR A 3 -43.02 19.24 -19.91
N TYR A 4 -41.75 18.81 -19.84
CA TYR A 4 -41.17 18.28 -18.61
C TYR A 4 -40.96 19.43 -17.61
N VAL A 5 -41.61 19.34 -16.45
CA VAL A 5 -41.45 20.29 -15.33
C VAL A 5 -40.54 19.63 -14.31
N GLY A 6 -39.27 20.04 -14.27
CA GLY A 6 -38.29 19.52 -13.31
C GLY A 6 -36.91 20.17 -13.46
N ASP A 7 -36.16 20.20 -12.36
CA ASP A 7 -34.80 20.74 -12.33
C ASP A 7 -33.83 19.83 -13.11
N ARG A 8 -32.76 20.38 -13.72
CA ARG A 8 -31.82 19.62 -14.58
C ARG A 8 -31.18 18.42 -13.86
N SER A 9 -31.06 18.52 -12.53
CA SER A 9 -30.57 17.47 -11.63
C SER A 9 -31.52 16.27 -11.49
N SER A 10 -32.82 16.50 -11.73
CA SER A 10 -33.93 15.52 -11.68
C SER A 10 -34.19 14.85 -13.04
N LEU A 11 -33.71 15.44 -14.14
CA LEU A 11 -33.66 14.84 -15.48
C LEU A 11 -32.55 13.76 -15.56
N ARG A 12 -32.57 12.82 -14.62
CA ARG A 12 -31.77 11.61 -14.76
C ARG A 12 -32.48 10.74 -15.78
N PHE A 13 -31.96 10.70 -17.00
CA PHE A 13 -32.37 9.75 -18.05
C PHE A 13 -32.14 8.26 -17.67
N ARG A 14 -31.77 7.99 -16.41
CA ARG A 14 -31.36 6.66 -15.93
C ARG A 14 -31.94 6.38 -14.55
N PRO A 15 -32.30 5.11 -14.28
CA PRO A 15 -32.83 4.70 -12.99
C PRO A 15 -31.81 4.96 -11.87
N LYS A 16 -32.31 5.30 -10.68
CA LYS A 16 -31.50 5.39 -9.46
C LYS A 16 -30.88 4.00 -9.15
N PRO A 17 -29.65 3.94 -8.62
CA PRO A 17 -29.08 2.68 -8.16
C PRO A 17 -29.94 2.10 -7.02
N PRO A 18 -30.13 0.78 -6.95
CA PRO A 18 -30.91 0.15 -5.88
C PRO A 18 -30.22 0.32 -4.52
N GLU A 19 -31.03 0.53 -3.48
CA GLU A 19 -30.58 0.93 -2.13
C GLU A 19 -29.75 -0.15 -1.42
N ASN A 20 -29.98 -1.43 -1.74
CA ASN A 20 -29.36 -2.58 -1.06
C ASN A 20 -28.09 -3.12 -1.74
N MET A 21 -27.32 -2.30 -2.47
CA MET A 21 -26.11 -2.78 -3.15
C MET A 21 -24.92 -2.93 -2.22
N ALA A 22 -24.39 -4.16 -2.12
CA ALA A 22 -23.13 -4.41 -1.46
C ALA A 22 -21.99 -3.66 -2.16
N HIS A 23 -21.15 -2.96 -1.38
CA HIS A 23 -20.01 -2.23 -1.92
C HIS A 23 -19.03 -3.17 -2.64
N GLY A 24 -18.79 -2.93 -3.93
CA GLY A 24 -17.66 -3.48 -4.69
C GLY A 24 -17.99 -4.52 -5.76
N LYS A 25 -18.78 -5.56 -5.47
CA LYS A 25 -19.07 -6.64 -6.46
C LYS A 25 -20.21 -6.28 -7.41
N ASP A 26 -21.30 -5.71 -6.92
CA ASP A 26 -22.47 -5.36 -7.74
C ASP A 26 -22.30 -4.08 -8.56
N ARG A 27 -21.19 -3.37 -8.35
CA ARG A 27 -20.83 -2.15 -9.08
C ARG A 27 -19.99 -2.40 -10.34
N ARG A 28 -19.40 -3.59 -10.49
CA ARG A 28 -18.56 -3.93 -11.66
C ARG A 28 -19.44 -4.55 -12.75
N PRO A 29 -19.29 -4.15 -14.02
CA PRO A 29 -20.06 -4.76 -15.09
C PRO A 29 -19.68 -6.24 -15.19
N ARG A 30 -20.70 -7.09 -15.24
CA ARG A 30 -20.52 -8.55 -15.34
C ARG A 30 -20.13 -8.88 -16.77
N LYS A 31 -19.18 -9.80 -16.93
CA LYS A 31 -18.85 -10.36 -18.24
C LYS A 31 -19.63 -11.65 -18.42
N GLU A 32 -20.25 -11.82 -19.57
CA GLU A 32 -21.04 -13.00 -19.91
C GLU A 32 -20.54 -13.59 -21.23
N ILE A 33 -20.61 -14.92 -21.32
CA ILE A 33 -20.34 -15.66 -22.53
C ILE A 33 -21.48 -15.38 -23.51
N PHE A 34 -21.16 -14.69 -24.59
CA PHE A 34 -22.10 -14.33 -25.65
C PHE A 34 -21.91 -15.22 -26.86
N ASN A 35 -23.00 -15.84 -27.30
CA ASN A 35 -23.02 -16.57 -28.56
C ASN A 35 -23.16 -15.59 -29.72
N ALA A 36 -22.03 -15.26 -30.37
CA ALA A 36 -21.98 -14.29 -31.46
C ALA A 36 -22.70 -14.78 -32.73
N THR A 37 -22.71 -16.09 -32.97
CA THR A 37 -23.25 -16.67 -34.22
C THR A 37 -24.77 -16.62 -34.29
N GLY A 38 -25.46 -16.50 -33.15
CA GLY A 38 -26.92 -16.42 -33.10
C GLY A 38 -27.51 -15.02 -33.26
N VAL A 39 -26.68 -13.96 -33.27
CA VAL A 39 -27.18 -12.58 -33.14
C VAL A 39 -26.99 -11.74 -34.39
N SER A 40 -25.91 -11.92 -35.16
CA SER A 40 -25.73 -11.16 -36.40
C SER A 40 -24.84 -11.89 -37.41
N PRO A 41 -25.29 -12.05 -38.67
CA PRO A 41 -24.47 -12.58 -39.76
C PRO A 41 -23.19 -11.77 -40.02
N LEU A 42 -23.24 -10.45 -39.79
CA LEU A 42 -22.08 -9.57 -39.94
C LEU A 42 -21.00 -9.86 -38.90
N LEU A 43 -21.40 -10.16 -37.66
CA LEU A 43 -20.46 -10.53 -36.60
C LEU A 43 -19.78 -11.87 -36.90
N GLN A 44 -20.52 -12.80 -37.50
CA GLN A 44 -19.97 -14.09 -37.94
C GLN A 44 -18.92 -13.90 -39.05
N GLN A 45 -19.14 -12.97 -39.98
CA GLN A 45 -18.16 -12.64 -41.02
C GLN A 45 -16.92 -11.95 -40.42
N TYR A 46 -17.11 -11.03 -39.48
CA TYR A 46 -16.00 -10.30 -38.85
C TYR A 46 -15.16 -11.17 -37.91
N LEU A 47 -15.80 -12.10 -37.20
CA LEU A 47 -15.14 -13.06 -36.30
C LEU A 47 -14.73 -14.36 -37.03
N GLY A 48 -14.97 -14.44 -38.34
CA GLY A 48 -14.76 -15.62 -39.16
C GLY A 48 -13.31 -16.08 -39.12
N LYS A 49 -13.09 -17.27 -38.57
CA LYS A 49 -11.83 -18.00 -38.76
C LYS A 49 -11.87 -18.67 -40.15
N PRO A 50 -10.77 -18.68 -40.91
CA PRO A 50 -10.69 -19.44 -42.14
C PRO A 50 -10.57 -20.92 -41.79
N THR A 51 -11.69 -21.64 -41.74
CA THR A 51 -11.69 -23.10 -41.61
C THR A 51 -12.66 -23.66 -42.63
N SER A 52 -12.16 -24.57 -43.47
CA SER A 52 -12.85 -25.22 -44.60
C SER A 52 -13.94 -26.21 -44.17
N GLU A 53 -14.14 -26.41 -42.88
CA GLU A 53 -15.15 -27.32 -42.35
C GLU A 53 -16.43 -26.54 -42.02
N CYS A 54 -17.41 -26.68 -42.91
CA CYS A 54 -18.78 -26.22 -42.78
C CYS A 54 -19.52 -26.97 -41.66
N SER A 55 -19.06 -26.83 -40.42
CA SER A 55 -19.81 -27.20 -39.24
C SER A 55 -19.96 -25.98 -38.36
N LYS A 56 -21.16 -25.81 -37.81
CA LYS A 56 -21.67 -24.63 -37.09
C LYS A 56 -20.82 -24.33 -35.84
N SER A 57 -19.62 -23.79 -36.02
CA SER A 57 -18.72 -23.44 -34.92
C SER A 57 -19.32 -22.29 -34.15
N ARG A 58 -19.80 -22.57 -32.93
CA ARG A 58 -20.36 -21.55 -32.04
C ARG A 58 -19.22 -20.65 -31.56
N VAL A 59 -19.10 -19.48 -32.16
CA VAL A 59 -18.17 -18.45 -31.73
C VAL A 59 -18.72 -17.83 -30.45
N HIS A 60 -18.09 -18.19 -29.34
CA HIS A 60 -18.37 -17.60 -28.04
C HIS A 60 -17.40 -16.44 -27.82
N THR A 61 -17.92 -15.28 -27.42
CA THR A 61 -17.10 -14.10 -27.09
C THR A 61 -17.52 -13.58 -25.72
N MET A 62 -16.56 -13.07 -24.95
CA MET A 62 -16.88 -12.43 -23.67
C MET A 62 -17.38 -11.01 -23.93
N ARG A 63 -18.66 -10.75 -23.65
CA ARG A 63 -19.21 -9.38 -23.69
C ARG A 63 -19.38 -8.82 -22.29
N THR A 64 -19.26 -7.51 -22.19
CA THR A 64 -19.55 -6.79 -20.94
C THR A 64 -21.02 -6.44 -20.93
N ILE A 65 -21.76 -6.89 -19.91
CA ILE A 65 -23.18 -6.53 -19.74
C ILE A 65 -23.26 -5.09 -19.23
N PRO A 66 -23.97 -4.19 -19.93
CA PRO A 66 -24.15 -2.83 -19.45
C PRO A 66 -25.01 -2.81 -18.19
N ILE A 67 -24.58 -2.05 -17.19
CA ILE A 67 -25.36 -1.82 -15.97
C ILE A 67 -26.24 -0.60 -16.22
N GLN A 68 -27.57 -0.76 -16.15
CA GLN A 68 -28.56 0.27 -16.52
C GLN A 68 -28.38 1.60 -15.79
N TRP A 69 -28.01 1.57 -14.51
CA TRP A 69 -27.84 2.75 -13.66
C TRP A 69 -26.40 3.31 -13.66
N ARG A 70 -25.44 2.62 -14.30
CA ARG A 70 -24.03 3.04 -14.34
C ARG A 70 -23.68 3.65 -15.70
N PRO A 71 -22.88 4.72 -15.76
CA PRO A 71 -22.25 5.12 -17.01
C PRO A 71 -21.34 3.99 -17.52
N THR A 72 -21.58 3.54 -18.75
CA THR A 72 -20.77 2.54 -19.46
C THR A 72 -20.08 3.24 -20.62
N GLY A 73 -18.75 3.29 -20.60
CA GLY A 73 -17.94 4.01 -21.58
C GLY A 73 -17.56 5.42 -21.12
N GLY A 74 -16.39 5.89 -21.57
CA GLY A 74 -15.81 7.19 -21.24
C GLY A 74 -14.53 7.11 -20.41
N VAL A 75 -13.70 8.17 -20.49
CA VAL A 75 -12.43 8.33 -19.77
C VAL A 75 -12.62 8.15 -18.26
N ASP A 76 -13.75 8.62 -17.72
CA ASP A 76 -14.10 8.55 -16.28
C ASP A 76 -14.30 7.12 -15.75
N THR A 77 -14.53 6.14 -16.63
CA THR A 77 -14.79 4.75 -16.23
C THR A 77 -13.62 3.81 -16.51
N PHE A 78 -12.57 4.32 -17.17
CA PHE A 78 -11.36 3.55 -17.45
C PHE A 78 -10.44 3.57 -16.23
N HIS A 79 -10.34 2.41 -15.56
CA HIS A 79 -9.28 2.16 -14.60
C HIS A 79 -8.34 1.13 -15.21
N ARG A 80 -7.12 1.56 -15.54
CA ARG A 80 -6.05 0.64 -15.90
C ARG A 80 -5.82 -0.27 -14.69
N THR A 81 -6.14 -1.55 -14.83
CA THR A 81 -5.73 -2.55 -13.85
C THR A 81 -4.21 -2.61 -13.87
N LYS A 82 -3.59 -2.40 -12.70
CA LYS A 82 -2.15 -2.56 -12.55
C LYS A 82 -1.76 -3.97 -13.00
N SER A 83 -0.72 -4.07 -13.81
CA SER A 83 -0.18 -5.38 -14.15
C SER A 83 0.53 -5.96 -12.92
N ASN A 84 0.47 -7.28 -12.73
CA ASN A 84 1.22 -7.96 -11.67
C ASN A 84 2.72 -7.58 -11.69
N LYS A 85 3.26 -7.31 -12.88
CA LYS A 85 4.65 -6.85 -13.05
C LYS A 85 4.89 -5.47 -12.41
N GLU A 86 3.97 -4.52 -12.60
CA GLU A 86 4.07 -3.18 -12.03
C GLU A 86 3.97 -3.21 -10.49
N GLU A 87 3.21 -4.15 -9.93
CA GLU A 87 3.13 -4.35 -8.48
C GLU A 87 4.41 -4.97 -7.92
N GLN A 88 4.97 -5.97 -8.61
CA GLN A 88 6.24 -6.58 -8.23
C GLN A 88 7.41 -5.58 -8.29
N GLU A 89 7.48 -4.74 -9.32
CA GLU A 89 8.50 -3.70 -9.45
C GLU A 89 8.43 -2.69 -8.30
N LYS A 90 7.23 -2.30 -7.87
CA LYS A 90 7.06 -1.42 -6.70
C LYS A 90 7.56 -2.08 -5.42
N ILE A 91 7.23 -3.34 -5.20
CA ILE A 91 7.71 -4.09 -4.02
C ILE A 91 9.25 -4.16 -4.03
N LEU A 92 9.85 -4.50 -5.17
CA LEU A 92 11.31 -4.55 -5.31
C LEU A 92 11.96 -3.17 -5.06
N ALA A 93 11.36 -2.08 -5.56
CA ALA A 93 11.85 -0.74 -5.30
C ALA A 93 11.83 -0.40 -3.80
N THR A 94 10.73 -0.69 -3.11
CA THR A 94 10.63 -0.45 -1.65
C THR A 94 11.62 -1.29 -0.84
N HIS A 95 11.83 -2.55 -1.25
CA HIS A 95 12.77 -3.43 -0.57
C HIS A 95 14.22 -2.98 -0.77
N THR A 96 14.57 -2.54 -1.98
CA THR A 96 15.93 -2.04 -2.26
C THR A 96 16.22 -0.73 -1.53
N SER A 97 15.26 0.20 -1.44
CA SER A 97 15.42 1.43 -0.66
C SER A 97 15.59 1.13 0.85
N ALA A 98 14.75 0.25 1.41
CA ALA A 98 14.84 -0.14 2.82
C ALA A 98 16.18 -0.84 3.13
N ARG A 99 16.65 -1.71 2.24
CA ARG A 99 17.97 -2.37 2.39
C ARG A 99 19.11 -1.36 2.40
N ASN A 100 19.05 -0.32 1.57
CA ASN A 100 20.07 0.72 1.52
C ASN A 100 20.06 1.57 2.80
N GLN A 101 18.88 1.98 3.27
CA GLN A 101 18.73 2.70 4.54
C GLN A 101 19.29 1.89 5.71
N TRP A 102 18.93 0.61 5.81
CA TRP A 102 19.45 -0.27 6.86
C TRP A 102 20.98 -0.39 6.84
N LYS A 103 21.60 -0.45 5.65
CA LYS A 103 23.06 -0.47 5.52
C LYS A 103 23.70 0.82 6.02
N GLU A 104 23.11 1.97 5.72
CA GLU A 104 23.60 3.27 6.17
C GLU A 104 23.48 3.43 7.68
N GLU A 105 22.31 3.09 8.24
CA GLU A 105 22.07 3.08 9.68
C GLU A 105 23.02 2.12 10.41
N SER A 106 23.20 0.90 9.89
CA SER A 106 24.14 -0.07 10.46
C SER A 106 25.57 0.46 10.48
N LYS A 107 26.01 1.13 9.41
CA LYS A 107 27.34 1.76 9.37
C LYS A 107 27.46 2.90 10.38
N LYS A 108 26.41 3.73 10.51
CA LYS A 108 26.36 4.82 11.48
C LYS A 108 26.44 4.29 12.91
N GLN A 109 25.61 3.30 13.26
CA GLN A 109 25.61 2.66 14.57
C GLN A 109 26.97 2.02 14.89
N LYS A 110 27.59 1.30 13.95
CA LYS A 110 28.94 0.74 14.15
C LYS A 110 29.98 1.82 14.44
N ARG A 111 29.92 2.96 13.75
CA ARG A 111 30.82 4.10 13.99
C ARG A 111 30.58 4.73 15.36
N GLU A 112 29.32 4.93 15.73
CA GLU A 112 28.94 5.48 17.03
C GLU A 112 29.37 4.55 18.17
N PHE A 113 29.13 3.25 18.03
CA PHE A 113 29.59 2.23 18.98
C PHE A 113 31.11 2.21 19.13
N ALA A 114 31.86 2.26 18.02
CA ALA A 114 33.31 2.33 18.08
C ALA A 114 33.81 3.62 18.77
N ARG A 115 33.11 4.75 18.60
CA ARG A 115 33.43 6.00 19.29
C ARG A 115 33.13 5.90 20.79
N SER A 116 31.98 5.34 21.17
CA SER A 116 31.64 5.18 22.58
C SER A 116 32.61 4.23 23.29
N LEU A 117 33.03 3.16 22.62
CA LEU A 117 33.99 2.21 23.16
C LEU A 117 35.36 2.88 23.40
N ARG A 118 35.84 3.68 22.43
CA ARG A 118 37.05 4.49 22.61
C ARG A 118 36.92 5.54 23.72
N ALA A 119 35.74 6.12 23.90
CA ALA A 119 35.49 7.07 24.99
C ALA A 119 35.57 6.38 26.35
N LEU A 120 34.99 5.18 26.47
CA LEU A 120 35.10 4.34 27.68
C LEU A 120 36.55 3.93 27.95
N ASP A 121 37.32 3.56 26.92
CA ASP A 121 38.73 3.21 27.09
C ASP A 121 39.54 4.41 27.61
N ARG A 122 39.33 5.60 27.05
CA ARG A 122 39.99 6.83 27.53
C ARG A 122 39.59 7.17 28.96
N GLU A 123 38.31 7.02 29.31
CA GLU A 123 37.84 7.24 30.67
C GLU A 123 38.50 6.25 31.64
N LYS A 124 38.53 4.97 31.28
CA LYS A 124 39.22 3.92 32.04
C LYS A 124 40.70 4.26 32.25
N GLU A 125 41.43 4.60 31.19
CA GLU A 125 42.84 5.00 31.27
C GLU A 125 43.03 6.22 32.18
N SER A 126 42.16 7.22 32.07
CA SER A 126 42.20 8.42 32.90
C SER A 126 41.98 8.09 34.39
N VAL A 127 41.03 7.22 34.71
CA VAL A 127 40.74 6.80 36.10
C VAL A 127 41.91 6.01 36.66
N LEU A 128 42.46 5.07 35.89
CA LEU A 128 43.59 4.25 36.31
C LEU A 128 44.87 5.07 36.50
N LYS A 129 45.13 6.07 35.64
CA LYS A 129 46.27 6.98 35.79
C LYS A 129 46.22 7.79 37.10
N GLY A 130 45.01 8.06 37.62
CA GLY A 130 44.81 8.73 38.90
C GLY A 130 45.04 7.84 40.14
N GLY A 131 45.36 6.55 39.95
CA GLY A 131 45.61 5.60 41.04
C GLY A 131 44.40 5.37 41.95
N SER A 132 44.66 5.03 43.22
CA SER A 132 43.60 4.72 44.20
C SER A 132 42.61 5.87 44.42
N VAL A 133 43.10 7.12 44.42
CA VAL A 133 42.26 8.32 44.57
C VAL A 133 41.36 8.54 43.36
N GLY A 134 41.87 8.33 42.14
CA GLY A 134 41.10 8.41 40.90
C GLY A 134 39.96 7.39 40.88
N ILE A 135 40.26 6.15 41.25
CA ILE A 135 39.27 5.06 41.36
C ILE A 135 38.20 5.39 42.41
N GLY A 136 38.60 5.89 43.59
CA GLY A 136 37.66 6.28 44.66
C GLY A 136 36.72 7.42 44.25
N ARG A 137 37.23 8.43 43.52
CA ARG A 137 36.38 9.52 43.00
C ARG A 137 35.40 9.02 41.93
N HIS A 138 35.85 8.14 41.04
CA HIS A 138 35.01 7.57 40.00
C HIS A 138 33.89 6.69 40.58
N SER A 139 34.20 5.83 41.55
CA SER A 139 33.21 4.99 42.22
C SER A 139 32.16 5.83 42.98
N LEU A 140 32.58 6.87 43.70
CA LEU A 140 31.66 7.82 44.34
C LEU A 140 30.76 8.53 43.32
N LYS A 141 31.30 8.91 42.15
CA LYS A 141 30.52 9.51 41.06
C LYS A 141 29.47 8.54 40.53
N LEU A 142 29.83 7.28 40.29
CA LEU A 142 28.89 6.24 39.84
C LEU A 142 27.75 6.03 40.85
N VAL A 143 28.06 5.97 42.15
CA VAL A 143 27.04 5.84 43.22
C VAL A 143 26.11 7.05 43.25
N SER A 144 26.66 8.26 43.10
CA SER A 144 25.87 9.51 43.05
C SER A 144 24.94 9.54 41.83
N GLU A 145 25.43 9.16 40.65
CA GLU A 145 24.63 9.08 39.43
C GLU A 145 23.53 8.02 39.53
N TYR A 146 23.82 6.86 40.12
CA TYR A 146 22.83 5.82 40.36
C TYR A 146 21.69 6.32 41.27
N ARG A 147 22.03 6.93 42.41
CA ARG A 147 21.04 7.51 43.34
C ARG A 147 20.22 8.62 42.67
N ARG A 148 20.82 9.43 41.80
CA ARG A 148 20.10 10.46 41.04
C ARG A 148 19.11 9.85 40.05
N LYS A 149 19.50 8.77 39.36
CA LYS A 149 18.61 8.06 38.42
C LYS A 149 17.42 7.43 39.14
N GLU A 150 17.61 6.79 40.30
CA GLU A 150 16.50 6.25 41.09
C GLU A 150 15.51 7.33 41.55
N LYS A 151 16.01 8.48 42.01
CA LYS A 151 15.14 9.60 42.38
C LYS A 151 14.36 10.14 41.18
N ASN A 152 15.00 10.24 40.02
CA ASN A 152 14.35 10.70 38.81
C ASN A 152 13.29 9.70 38.30
N SER A 153 13.51 8.39 38.42
CA SER A 153 12.49 7.40 38.04
C SER A 153 11.28 7.45 38.98
N LYS A 154 11.51 7.55 40.30
CA LYS A 154 10.43 7.72 41.28
C LYS A 154 9.62 8.99 41.04
N ASN A 155 10.28 10.09 40.68
CA ASN A 155 9.59 11.33 40.32
C ASN A 155 8.82 11.23 38.99
N SER A 156 9.32 10.49 37.99
CA SER A 156 8.58 10.32 36.73
C SER A 156 7.33 9.45 36.88
N ASP A 157 7.35 8.50 37.81
CA ASP A 157 6.20 7.65 38.12
C ASP A 157 5.14 8.43 38.91
N MET A 158 5.56 9.32 39.83
CA MET A 158 4.67 10.21 40.59
C MET A 158 3.95 11.29 39.75
N ILE A 159 4.45 11.60 38.54
CA ILE A 159 3.84 12.59 37.62
C ILE A 159 2.84 11.91 36.65
N ARG A 160 2.80 10.57 36.62
CA ARG A 160 1.92 9.78 35.73
C ARG A 160 0.66 9.23 36.41
N GLU A 161 0.53 9.40 37.72
CA GLU A 161 -0.70 9.20 38.50
C GLU A 161 -1.46 10.51 38.69
#